data_AF-A0A413RR20-F1
#
_entry.id   AF-A0A413RR20-F1
#
_cell.length_a   1.000
_cell.length_b   1.000
_cell.length_c   1.000
_cell.angle_alpha   90.00
_cell.angle_beta   90.00
_cell.angle_gamma   90.00
#
_symmetry.space_group_name_H-M   'P 1'
#
loop_
_entity.id
_entity.type
_entity.pdbx_description
1 polymer ?
#
loop_
_entity_poly.entity_id
_entity_poly.type
_entity_poly.pdbx_seq_one_letter_code
_entity_poly.pdbx_strand_id
1 'polypeptide(L)'
;MTWQDILMVSLPTLLAGVVGYGSAGRAFGQQERRTLRLTAADSVIPRIDVLSRLVRISDRQADGAEWHAAAAAALDAIDAERHRLPRPWQHLQQSVRIAIGESTGVYAFADRTPYEPDVQPIPYSREWASNAEEYLTYALRSLRVWRDELRGRPRVPELVSFDEWLRRRDLQSGARRRVDAAR
;
A
#
# COMPACT_ATOMS: atom_id res chain seq x y z
N MET A 1 33.29 -8.12 -64.68
CA MET A 1 33.11 -8.28 -63.22
C MET A 1 33.39 -6.94 -62.58
N THR A 2 32.33 -6.16 -62.34
CA THR A 2 32.40 -4.77 -61.87
C THR A 2 32.17 -4.73 -60.36
N TRP A 3 32.97 -3.92 -59.66
CA TRP A 3 32.98 -3.74 -58.19
C TRP A 3 31.66 -3.24 -57.57
N GLN A 4 30.60 -3.06 -58.36
CA GLN A 4 29.32 -2.49 -57.94
C GLN A 4 28.36 -3.52 -57.30
N ASP A 5 28.60 -4.82 -57.45
CA ASP A 5 27.70 -5.85 -56.91
C ASP A 5 27.92 -6.18 -55.41
N ILE A 6 29.03 -5.71 -54.81
CA ILE A 6 29.38 -6.04 -53.41
C ILE A 6 28.74 -5.07 -52.39
N LEU A 7 28.27 -3.89 -52.82
CA LEU A 7 27.73 -2.89 -51.91
C LEU A 7 26.22 -2.98 -51.67
N MET A 8 25.51 -3.91 -52.33
CA MET A 8 24.04 -3.93 -52.30
C MET A 8 23.39 -5.03 -51.44
N VAL A 9 24.16 -5.73 -50.59
CA VAL A 9 23.64 -6.84 -49.74
C VAL A 9 23.76 -6.59 -48.23
N SER A 10 24.47 -5.56 -47.77
CA SER A 10 24.78 -5.41 -46.33
C SER A 10 23.94 -4.35 -45.57
N LEU A 11 23.05 -3.63 -46.23
CA LEU A 11 22.25 -2.57 -45.60
C LEU A 11 20.94 -2.98 -44.86
N PRO A 12 20.29 -4.15 -45.11
CA PRO A 12 19.10 -4.51 -44.34
C PRO A 12 19.40 -5.01 -42.91
N THR A 13 20.60 -5.53 -42.66
CA THR A 13 20.90 -6.29 -41.43
C THR A 13 21.19 -5.39 -40.21
N LEU A 14 21.72 -4.19 -40.44
CA LEU A 14 22.06 -3.25 -39.35
C LEU A 14 20.83 -2.53 -38.77
N LEU A 15 19.78 -2.31 -39.57
CA LEU A 15 18.53 -1.70 -39.09
C LEU A 15 17.66 -2.68 -38.29
N ALA A 16 17.70 -3.98 -38.61
CA ALA A 16 16.99 -5.00 -37.84
C ALA A 16 17.56 -5.18 -36.42
N GLY A 17 18.87 -5.04 -36.24
CA GLY A 17 19.55 -5.19 -34.95
C GLY A 17 19.28 -4.06 -33.95
N VAL A 18 19.24 -2.80 -34.41
CA VAL A 18 19.05 -1.63 -33.53
C VAL A 18 17.62 -1.52 -33.02
N VAL A 19 16.63 -1.88 -33.85
CA VAL A 19 15.21 -1.91 -33.43
C VAL A 19 14.98 -3.00 -32.39
N GLY A 20 15.55 -4.20 -32.59
CA GLY A 20 15.45 -5.32 -31.64
C GLY A 20 16.12 -5.05 -30.30
N TYR A 21 17.31 -4.43 -30.28
CA TYR A 21 18.03 -4.13 -29.04
C TYR A 21 17.32 -3.07 -28.19
N GLY A 22 16.77 -2.03 -28.84
CA GLY A 22 16.03 -0.96 -28.16
C GLY A 22 14.67 -1.40 -27.61
N SER A 23 13.99 -2.36 -28.27
CA SER A 23 12.73 -2.93 -27.78
C SER A 23 12.94 -3.99 -26.70
N ALA A 24 13.97 -4.84 -26.83
CA ALA A 24 14.29 -5.87 -25.85
C ALA A 24 14.72 -5.25 -24.50
N GLY A 25 15.56 -4.20 -24.53
CA GLY A 25 15.95 -3.48 -23.31
C GLY A 25 14.78 -2.80 -22.60
N ARG A 26 13.83 -2.24 -23.36
CA ARG A 26 12.60 -1.64 -22.80
C ARG A 26 11.67 -2.68 -22.19
N ALA A 27 11.49 -3.84 -22.84
CA ALA A 27 10.69 -4.94 -22.32
C ALA A 27 11.30 -5.52 -21.03
N PHE A 28 12.62 -5.72 -21.01
CA PHE A 28 13.35 -6.21 -19.84
C PHE A 28 13.22 -5.26 -18.64
N GLY A 29 13.45 -3.95 -18.84
CA GLY A 29 13.31 -2.96 -17.79
C GLY A 29 11.88 -2.80 -17.25
N GLN A 30 10.85 -3.02 -18.09
CA GLN A 30 9.46 -3.04 -17.62
C GLN A 30 9.15 -4.29 -16.79
N GLN A 31 9.67 -5.45 -17.20
CA GLN A 31 9.49 -6.70 -16.47
C GLN A 31 10.18 -6.67 -15.11
N GLU A 32 11.41 -6.15 -15.05
CA GLU A 32 12.14 -5.97 -13.78
C GLU A 32 11.41 -5.04 -12.82
N ARG A 33 10.96 -3.87 -13.29
CA ARG A 33 10.15 -2.94 -12.47
C ARG A 33 8.87 -3.59 -11.96
N ARG A 34 8.22 -4.42 -12.78
CA ARG A 34 7.03 -5.18 -12.39
C ARG A 34 7.36 -6.19 -11.30
N THR A 35 8.43 -6.95 -11.44
CA THR A 35 8.90 -7.91 -10.42
C THR A 35 9.17 -7.20 -9.10
N LEU A 36 9.89 -6.08 -9.11
CA LEU A 36 10.18 -5.29 -7.91
C LEU A 36 8.89 -4.79 -7.22
N ARG A 37 7.88 -4.39 -7.98
CA ARG A 37 6.57 -3.97 -7.44
C ARG A 37 5.76 -5.13 -6.87
N LEU A 38 5.84 -6.31 -7.49
CA LEU A 38 5.22 -7.53 -6.94
C LEU A 38 5.87 -7.90 -5.61
N THR A 39 7.20 -7.90 -5.54
CA THR A 39 7.95 -8.12 -4.30
C THR A 39 7.57 -7.12 -3.21
N ALA A 40 7.42 -5.84 -3.56
CA ALA A 40 6.94 -4.82 -2.62
C ALA A 40 5.55 -5.14 -2.07
N ALA A 41 4.60 -5.51 -2.94
CA ALA A 41 3.25 -5.90 -2.53
C ALA A 41 3.26 -7.14 -1.62
N ASP A 42 4.03 -8.16 -1.99
CA ASP A 42 4.16 -9.41 -1.23
C ASP A 42 4.89 -9.22 0.11
N SER A 43 5.69 -8.15 0.25
CA SER A 43 6.27 -7.73 1.52
C SER A 43 5.25 -6.99 2.41
N VAL A 44 4.53 -6.01 1.86
CA VAL A 44 3.65 -5.12 2.64
C VAL A 44 2.34 -5.80 3.06
N ILE A 45 1.68 -6.54 2.15
CA ILE A 45 0.33 -7.08 2.37
C ILE A 45 0.26 -7.99 3.61
N PRO A 46 1.15 -8.98 3.82
CA PRO A 46 1.03 -9.89 4.96
C PRO A 46 1.15 -9.17 6.32
N ARG A 47 1.95 -8.10 6.39
CA ARG A 47 2.19 -7.36 7.64
C ARG A 47 1.01 -6.48 8.02
N ILE A 48 0.41 -5.80 7.04
CA ILE A 48 -0.85 -5.09 7.23
C ILE A 48 -1.98 -6.06 7.58
N ASP A 49 -1.98 -7.28 7.02
CA ASP A 49 -2.99 -8.30 7.33
C ASP A 49 -2.90 -8.77 8.79
N VAL A 50 -1.69 -9.02 9.31
CA VAL A 50 -1.46 -9.31 10.74
C VAL A 50 -2.02 -8.19 11.61
N LEU A 51 -1.69 -6.93 11.29
CA LEU A 51 -2.16 -5.76 12.02
C LEU A 51 -3.69 -5.62 11.99
N SER A 52 -4.30 -5.84 10.82
CA SER A 52 -5.76 -5.84 10.64
C SER A 52 -6.45 -6.91 11.50
N ARG A 53 -5.86 -8.10 11.62
CA ARG A 53 -6.37 -9.16 12.51
C ARG A 53 -6.28 -8.79 13.98
N LEU A 54 -5.20 -8.13 14.41
CA LEU A 54 -5.07 -7.65 15.79
C LEU A 54 -6.11 -6.60 16.12
N VAL A 55 -6.36 -5.63 15.22
CA VAL A 55 -7.42 -4.64 15.41
C VAL A 55 -8.79 -5.29 15.58
N ARG A 56 -9.09 -6.33 14.80
CA ARG A 56 -10.36 -7.06 14.90
C ARG A 56 -10.58 -7.73 16.27
N ILE A 57 -9.51 -8.18 16.93
CA ILE A 57 -9.57 -8.85 18.23
C ILE A 57 -9.12 -7.96 19.40
N SER A 58 -9.01 -6.65 19.15
CA SER A 58 -8.53 -5.64 20.12
C SER A 58 -9.36 -5.58 21.41
N ASP A 59 -10.63 -6.00 21.37
CA ASP A 59 -11.50 -6.10 22.54
C ASP A 59 -11.09 -7.20 23.53
N ARG A 60 -10.30 -8.18 23.06
CA ARG A 60 -9.90 -9.39 23.81
C ARG A 60 -8.39 -9.54 23.97
N GLN A 61 -7.60 -8.89 23.11
CA GLN A 61 -6.15 -9.03 23.04
C GLN A 61 -5.46 -7.82 23.70
N ALA A 62 -4.81 -8.03 24.84
CA ALA A 62 -4.15 -6.98 25.63
C ALA A 62 -2.61 -7.03 25.59
N ASP A 63 -2.00 -7.90 24.78
CA ASP A 63 -0.54 -7.99 24.71
C ASP A 63 0.04 -6.80 23.93
N GLY A 64 0.50 -5.80 24.67
CA GLY A 64 1.15 -4.61 24.11
C GLY A 64 2.42 -4.91 23.32
N ALA A 65 3.16 -5.97 23.67
CA ALA A 65 4.39 -6.34 22.96
C ALA A 65 4.09 -6.93 21.58
N GLU A 66 3.04 -7.76 21.48
CA GLU A 66 2.56 -8.28 20.20
C GLU A 66 2.05 -7.15 19.29
N TRP A 67 1.27 -6.22 19.85
CA TRP A 67 0.82 -5.02 19.15
C TRP A 67 1.97 -4.17 18.63
N HIS A 68 2.96 -3.90 19.47
CA HIS A 68 4.16 -3.15 19.08
C HIS A 68 4.90 -3.83 17.94
N ALA A 69 5.17 -5.13 18.06
CA ALA A 69 5.90 -5.89 17.06
C ALA A 69 5.16 -5.90 15.71
N ALA A 70 3.84 -6.09 15.72
CA ALA A 70 3.03 -6.09 14.50
C ALA A 70 2.96 -4.69 13.84
N ALA A 71 2.77 -3.64 14.64
CA ALA A 71 2.74 -2.26 14.17
C ALA A 71 4.09 -1.87 13.55
N ALA A 72 5.20 -2.10 14.26
CA ALA A 72 6.55 -1.83 13.77
C ALA A 72 6.83 -2.58 12.47
N ALA A 73 6.56 -3.89 12.43
CA ALA A 73 6.76 -4.70 11.23
C ALA A 73 5.99 -4.17 10.02
N ALA A 74 4.72 -3.75 10.21
CA ALA A 74 3.91 -3.19 9.13
C ALA A 74 4.43 -1.82 8.66
N LEU A 75 4.74 -0.91 9.59
CA LEU A 75 5.22 0.43 9.26
C LEU A 75 6.60 0.39 8.57
N ASP A 76 7.51 -0.47 9.05
CA ASP A 76 8.83 -0.64 8.47
C ASP A 76 8.76 -1.21 7.05
N ALA A 77 7.87 -2.17 6.80
CA ALA A 77 7.70 -2.71 5.45
C ALA A 77 7.10 -1.71 4.48
N ILE A 78 6.18 -0.84 4.92
CA ILE A 78 5.65 0.23 4.07
C ILE A 78 6.77 1.23 3.73
N ASP A 79 7.60 1.59 4.71
CA ASP A 79 8.69 2.55 4.51
C ASP A 79 9.79 1.99 3.59
N ALA A 80 10.25 0.76 3.87
CA ALA A 80 11.26 0.07 3.06
C ALA A 80 10.85 -0.03 1.58
N GLU A 81 9.55 -0.20 1.31
CA GLU A 81 9.01 -0.34 -0.03
C GLU A 81 8.42 0.96 -0.61
N ARG A 82 8.53 2.09 0.11
CA ARG A 82 7.91 3.38 -0.26
C ARG A 82 8.22 3.82 -1.69
N HIS A 83 9.45 3.59 -2.15
CA HIS A 83 9.89 3.96 -3.50
C HIS A 83 9.32 3.06 -4.61
N ARG A 84 8.83 1.87 -4.25
CA ARG A 84 8.24 0.88 -5.17
C ARG A 84 6.71 0.96 -5.20
N LEU A 85 6.10 1.50 -4.14
CA LEU A 85 4.67 1.77 -4.09
C LEU A 85 4.25 2.87 -5.08
N PRO A 86 2.97 2.90 -5.50
CA PRO A 86 2.42 4.00 -6.28
C PRO A 86 2.62 5.36 -5.58
N ARG A 87 3.04 6.39 -6.32
CA ARG A 87 3.25 7.75 -5.78
C ARG A 87 2.07 8.31 -4.99
N PRO A 88 0.79 8.12 -5.41
CA PRO A 88 -0.34 8.61 -4.63
C PRO A 88 -0.41 8.01 -3.21
N TRP A 89 0.23 6.87 -2.95
CA TRP A 89 0.14 6.14 -1.68
C TRP A 89 1.26 6.51 -0.70
N GLN A 90 1.98 7.60 -0.92
CA GLN A 90 3.03 8.07 0.00
C GLN A 90 2.50 8.35 1.41
N HIS A 91 1.19 8.57 1.56
CA HIS A 91 0.53 8.74 2.86
C HIS A 91 0.23 7.42 3.60
N LEU A 92 0.42 6.25 2.96
CA LEU A 92 -0.05 4.96 3.50
C LEU A 92 0.54 4.68 4.88
N GLN A 93 1.84 4.88 5.08
CA GLN A 93 2.50 4.65 6.36
C GLN A 93 1.88 5.51 7.46
N GLN A 94 1.77 6.82 7.22
CA GLN A 94 1.16 7.76 8.16
C GLN A 94 -0.31 7.41 8.43
N SER A 95 -1.05 7.00 7.40
CA SER A 95 -2.46 6.66 7.53
C SER A 95 -2.67 5.38 8.35
N VAL A 96 -1.82 4.35 8.15
CA VAL A 96 -1.82 3.14 8.98
C VAL A 96 -1.46 3.48 10.43
N ARG A 97 -0.44 4.33 10.62
CA ARG A 97 0.00 4.81 11.94
C ARG A 97 -1.13 5.53 12.70
N ILE A 98 -1.85 6.45 12.05
CA ILE A 98 -2.98 7.16 12.67
C ILE A 98 -4.11 6.17 12.98
N ALA A 99 -4.48 5.31 12.02
CA ALA A 99 -5.55 4.34 12.21
C ALA A 99 -5.32 3.45 13.45
N ILE A 100 -4.10 2.94 13.64
CA ILE A 100 -3.80 2.11 14.81
C ILE A 100 -3.68 2.92 16.12
N GLY A 101 -3.13 4.13 16.05
CA GLY A 101 -2.98 5.00 17.22
C GLY A 101 -4.33 5.38 17.83
N GLU A 102 -5.31 5.70 16.99
CA GLU A 102 -6.67 5.99 17.42
C GLU A 102 -7.38 4.74 17.98
N SER A 103 -7.16 3.56 17.40
CA SER A 103 -7.84 2.32 17.82
C SER A 103 -7.38 1.77 19.17
N THR A 104 -6.09 1.91 19.48
CA THR A 104 -5.48 1.31 20.68
C THR A 104 -5.56 2.25 21.88
N GLY A 105 -6.00 3.50 21.68
CA GLY A 105 -5.90 4.53 22.71
C GLY A 105 -4.44 4.90 23.05
N VAL A 106 -3.48 4.37 22.30
CA VAL A 106 -2.06 4.62 22.51
C VAL A 106 -1.58 5.41 21.31
N TYR A 107 -1.79 6.73 21.37
CA TYR A 107 -1.09 7.71 20.51
C TYR A 107 0.45 7.45 20.51
N ALA A 108 0.98 6.75 21.53
CA ALA A 108 2.40 6.45 21.66
C ALA A 108 2.98 5.43 20.65
N PHE A 109 2.17 4.63 19.92
CA PHE A 109 2.73 3.76 18.87
C PHE A 109 3.26 4.57 17.67
N ALA A 110 2.75 5.79 17.48
CA ALA A 110 3.05 6.62 16.33
C ALA A 110 4.38 7.40 16.44
N ASP A 111 4.76 7.80 17.65
CA ASP A 111 5.78 8.83 17.87
C ASP A 111 6.84 8.49 18.93
N ARG A 112 6.79 7.33 19.60
CA ARG A 112 7.72 7.04 20.72
C ARG A 112 8.39 5.68 20.62
N THR A 113 9.55 5.69 19.98
CA THR A 113 10.68 4.83 20.39
C THR A 113 11.65 5.69 21.21
N PRO A 114 12.05 5.28 22.43
CA PRO A 114 11.62 4.08 23.16
C PRO A 114 10.25 4.23 23.82
N TYR A 115 9.59 3.10 24.07
CA TYR A 115 8.39 2.99 24.90
C TYR A 115 8.70 3.46 26.32
N GLU A 116 8.27 4.67 26.66
CA GLU A 116 8.34 5.16 28.04
C GLU A 116 7.24 4.48 28.87
N PRO A 117 7.57 3.87 30.03
CA PRO A 117 6.61 3.15 30.87
C PRO A 117 5.45 4.02 31.41
N ASP A 118 5.59 5.35 31.36
CA ASP A 118 4.71 6.29 32.08
C ASP A 118 3.56 6.84 31.23
N VAL A 119 3.31 6.31 30.04
CA VAL A 119 2.19 6.77 29.19
C VAL A 119 0.88 6.12 29.66
N GLN A 120 -0.04 6.94 30.16
CA GLN A 120 -1.41 6.51 30.43
C GLN A 120 -2.09 6.04 29.13
N PRO A 121 -2.58 4.80 29.07
CA PRO A 121 -3.40 4.34 27.96
C PRO A 121 -4.68 5.18 27.89
N ILE A 122 -5.04 5.72 26.72
CA ILE A 122 -6.40 6.24 26.51
C ILE A 122 -7.34 5.02 26.55
N PRO A 123 -8.53 5.14 27.16
CA PRO A 123 -9.49 4.04 27.16
C PRO A 123 -9.78 3.56 25.74
N TYR A 124 -9.83 2.24 25.57
CA TYR A 124 -10.25 1.60 24.33
C TYR A 124 -11.57 2.20 23.83
N SER A 125 -11.60 2.60 22.55
CA SER A 125 -12.83 3.04 21.88
C SER A 125 -13.19 2.03 20.80
N ARG A 126 -14.33 1.37 20.97
CA ARG A 126 -14.89 0.44 19.98
C ARG A 126 -15.11 1.09 18.63
N GLU A 127 -15.52 2.35 18.62
CA GLU A 127 -15.70 3.12 17.39
C GLU A 127 -14.38 3.29 16.65
N TRP A 128 -13.31 3.70 17.35
CA TRP A 128 -12.00 3.87 16.72
C TRP A 128 -11.39 2.55 16.26
N ALA A 129 -11.59 1.46 17.01
CA ALA A 129 -11.22 0.12 16.57
C ALA A 129 -11.94 -0.30 15.28
N SER A 130 -13.25 -0.03 15.18
CA SER A 130 -14.03 -0.28 13.95
C SER A 130 -13.50 0.56 12.77
N ASN A 131 -13.18 1.84 13.01
CA ASN A 131 -12.64 2.74 11.99
C ASN A 131 -11.30 2.25 11.45
N ALA A 132 -10.40 1.83 12.35
CA ALA A 132 -9.12 1.29 11.99
C ALA A 132 -9.24 -0.03 11.22
N GLU A 133 -10.11 -0.94 11.67
CA GLU A 133 -10.36 -2.21 10.98
C GLU A 133 -10.85 -1.98 9.55
N GLU A 134 -11.85 -1.12 9.38
CA GLU A 134 -12.42 -0.78 8.07
C GLU A 134 -11.39 -0.15 7.15
N TYR A 135 -10.58 0.80 7.66
CA TYR A 135 -9.54 1.43 6.87
C TYR A 135 -8.43 0.46 6.48
N LEU A 136 -7.93 -0.38 7.40
CA LEU A 136 -6.92 -1.39 7.08
C LEU A 136 -7.45 -2.40 6.07
N THR A 137 -8.73 -2.78 6.16
CA THR A 137 -9.41 -3.63 5.17
C THR A 137 -9.45 -2.95 3.80
N TYR A 138 -9.79 -1.66 3.76
CA TYR A 138 -9.77 -0.86 2.54
C TYR A 138 -8.37 -0.76 1.91
N ALA A 139 -7.34 -0.52 2.72
CA ALA A 139 -5.94 -0.47 2.28
C ALA A 139 -5.47 -1.83 1.74
N LEU A 140 -5.75 -2.93 2.46
CA LEU A 140 -5.45 -4.30 2.02
C LEU A 140 -6.10 -4.65 0.69
N ARG A 141 -7.38 -4.30 0.52
CA ARG A 141 -8.09 -4.49 -0.74
C ARG A 141 -7.40 -3.73 -1.87
N SER A 142 -7.05 -2.46 -1.65
CA SER A 142 -6.38 -1.63 -2.66
C SER A 142 -5.00 -2.18 -3.04
N LEU A 143 -4.20 -2.62 -2.05
CA LEU A 143 -2.91 -3.28 -2.26
C LEU A 143 -3.04 -4.59 -3.05
N ARG A 144 -4.03 -5.43 -2.72
CA ARG A 144 -4.30 -6.69 -3.43
C ARG A 144 -4.71 -6.45 -4.88
N VAL A 145 -5.65 -5.52 -5.11
CA VAL A 145 -6.06 -5.12 -6.46
C VAL A 145 -4.86 -4.62 -7.26
N TRP A 146 -4.04 -3.73 -6.70
CA TRP A 146 -2.83 -3.25 -7.37
C TRP A 146 -1.88 -4.39 -7.71
N ARG A 147 -1.60 -5.30 -6.76
CA ARG A 147 -0.75 -6.48 -7.00
C ARG A 147 -1.27 -7.34 -8.15
N ASP A 148 -2.58 -7.57 -8.20
CA ASP A 148 -3.20 -8.41 -9.22
C ASP A 148 -3.20 -7.70 -10.59
N GLU A 149 -3.41 -6.38 -10.62
CA GLU A 149 -3.36 -5.54 -11.84
C GLU A 149 -1.93 -5.42 -12.41
N LEU A 150 -0.88 -5.53 -11.58
CA LEU A 150 0.50 -5.63 -12.06
C LEU A 150 0.69 -6.84 -12.98
N ARG A 151 -0.16 -7.88 -12.86
CA ARG A 151 -0.06 -9.08 -13.71
C ARG A 151 -0.59 -8.87 -15.13
N GLY A 152 -1.50 -7.90 -15.30
CA GLY A 152 -2.16 -7.56 -16.56
C GLY A 152 -1.92 -6.12 -16.97
N ARG A 153 -3.00 -5.33 -17.06
CA ARG A 153 -2.94 -3.90 -17.37
C ARG A 153 -2.79 -3.12 -16.06
N PRO A 154 -1.63 -2.50 -15.79
CA PRO A 154 -1.40 -1.84 -14.52
C PRO A 154 -2.31 -0.63 -14.38
N ARG A 155 -3.25 -0.73 -13.44
CA ARG A 155 -4.02 0.39 -12.92
C ARG A 155 -3.60 0.58 -11.46
N VAL A 156 -3.74 1.81 -10.98
CA VAL A 156 -3.49 2.15 -9.58
C VAL A 156 -4.86 2.39 -8.98
N PRO A 157 -5.33 1.54 -8.06
CA PRO A 157 -6.59 1.78 -7.39
C PRO A 157 -6.49 3.02 -6.51
N GLU A 158 -7.64 3.67 -6.32
CA GLU A 158 -7.72 4.81 -5.41
C GLU A 158 -7.52 4.33 -3.98
N LEU A 159 -6.51 4.91 -3.33
CA LEU A 159 -6.26 4.80 -1.90
C LEU A 159 -6.10 6.21 -1.38
N VAL A 160 -6.99 6.62 -0.49
CA VAL A 160 -6.92 7.93 0.18
C VAL A 160 -6.36 7.80 1.58
N SER A 161 -5.92 8.92 2.17
CA SER A 161 -5.45 8.93 3.56
C SER A 161 -6.56 8.54 4.53
N PHE A 162 -6.17 8.13 5.75
CA PHE A 162 -7.12 7.77 6.79
C PHE A 162 -8.09 8.92 7.10
N ASP A 163 -7.60 10.15 7.25
CA ASP A 163 -8.44 11.33 7.51
C ASP A 163 -9.44 11.59 6.38
N GLU A 164 -8.99 11.47 5.13
CA GLU A 164 -9.87 11.65 3.96
C GLU A 164 -10.91 10.52 3.87
N TRP A 165 -10.50 9.29 4.18
CA TRP A 165 -11.41 8.15 4.26
C TRP A 165 -12.49 8.36 5.34
N LEU A 166 -12.10 8.81 6.53
CA LEU A 166 -13.03 9.16 7.61
C LEU A 166 -14.02 10.24 7.18
N ARG A 167 -13.52 11.36 6.62
CA ARG A 167 -14.38 12.45 6.12
C ARG A 167 -15.41 11.94 5.11
N ARG A 168 -14.99 11.12 4.15
CA ARG A 168 -15.90 10.55 3.14
C ARG A 168 -16.95 9.65 3.76
N ARG A 169 -16.58 8.85 4.75
CA ARG A 169 -17.51 7.96 5.46
C ARG A 169 -18.54 8.73 6.27
N ASP A 170 -18.12 9.79 6.97
CA ASP A 170 -19.02 10.62 7.79
C ASP A 170 -20.04 11.38 6.94
N LEU A 171 -19.61 11.84 5.75
CA LEU A 171 -20.53 12.44 4.77
C LEU A 171 -21.58 11.43 4.30
N GLN A 172 -21.18 10.18 4.05
CA GLN A 172 -22.12 9.12 3.63
C GLN A 172 -23.11 8.73 4.74
N SER A 173 -22.64 8.60 5.98
CA SER A 173 -23.50 8.28 7.12
C SER A 173 -24.45 9.44 7.47
N GLY A 174 -24.02 10.69 7.32
CA GLY A 174 -24.86 11.88 7.41
C GLY A 174 -25.93 11.93 6.32
N ALA A 175 -25.58 11.65 5.06
CA ALA A 175 -26.53 11.61 3.95
C ALA A 175 -27.61 10.53 4.13
N ARG A 176 -27.24 9.33 4.58
CA ARG A 176 -28.19 8.24 4.86
C ARG A 176 -29.21 8.64 5.95
N ARG A 177 -28.74 9.20 7.06
CA ARG A 177 -29.62 9.65 8.16
C ARG A 177 -30.64 10.70 7.72
N ARG A 178 -30.27 11.60 6.81
CA ARG A 178 -31.22 12.60 6.25
C ARG A 178 -32.29 11.97 5.37
N VAL A 179 -31.94 10.95 4.58
CA VAL A 179 -32.89 10.22 3.75
C VAL A 179 -33.89 9.44 4.61
N ASP A 180 -33.40 8.80 5.68
CA ASP A 180 -34.25 8.03 6.59
C ASP A 180 -35.17 8.92 7.43
N ALA A 181 -34.74 10.13 7.82
CA ALA A 181 -35.56 11.10 8.54
C ALA A 181 -36.61 11.82 7.65
N ALA A 182 -36.50 11.71 6.32
CA ALA A 182 -37.44 12.29 5.37
C ALA A 182 -38.54 11.31 4.91
N ARG A 183 -38.57 10.10 5.47
CA ARG A 183 -39.59 9.06 5.25
C ARG A 183 -40.51 8.95 6.45
#